data_AF-A0A8G1J2Z0-F1
#
_entry.id   AF-A0A8G1J2Z0-F1
#
_cell.length_a   1.000
_cell.length_b   1.000
_cell.length_c   1.000
_cell.angle_alpha   90.00
_cell.angle_beta   90.00
_cell.angle_gamma   90.00
#
_symmetry.space_group_name_H-M   'P 1'
#
loop_
_entity.id
_entity.type
_entity.pdbx_description
1 polymer ?
#
loop_
_entity_poly.entity_id
_entity_poly.type
_entity_poly.pdbx_seq_one_letter_code
_entity_poly.pdbx_strand_id
1 'polypeptide(L)'
;MFTSSRTTGDNGYGERAEQMLELARDQPGFLGVDSARGADGLGITVSYWKDEASIAAWRDHAEHALTRSEGRERWYTSFAVHVAKVERSYGFARPAEERAL
;
A
#
# COMPACT_ATOMS: atom_id res chain seq x y z
N MET A 1 -5.47 -5.20 0.82
CA MET A 1 -4.16 -5.76 1.19
C MET A 1 -3.43 -6.22 -0.06
N PHE A 2 -2.22 -5.74 -0.26
CA PHE A 2 -1.30 -6.13 -1.32
C PHE A 2 -0.08 -6.78 -0.68
N THR A 3 0.25 -8.00 -1.12
CA THR A 3 1.48 -8.70 -0.71
C THR A 3 2.33 -8.96 -1.93
N SER A 4 3.65 -8.77 -1.85
CA SER A 4 4.53 -8.89 -3.01
C SER A 4 5.93 -9.39 -2.67
N SER A 5 6.52 -10.15 -3.59
CA SER A 5 7.96 -10.39 -3.67
C SER A 5 8.51 -9.61 -4.86
N ARG A 6 9.64 -8.93 -4.66
CA ARG A 6 10.22 -8.06 -5.68
C ARG A 6 11.30 -8.77 -6.50
N THR A 7 11.50 -8.29 -7.72
CA THR A 7 12.72 -8.58 -8.49
C THR A 7 13.94 -7.98 -7.79
N THR A 8 15.13 -8.47 -8.13
CA THR A 8 16.39 -7.94 -7.57
C THR A 8 16.62 -6.49 -8.00
N GLY A 9 17.03 -5.64 -7.05
CA GLY A 9 17.28 -4.22 -7.29
C GLY A 9 16.04 -3.34 -7.08
N ASP A 10 16.25 -2.02 -7.07
CA ASP A 10 15.13 -1.09 -6.92
C ASP A 10 14.38 -0.84 -8.22
N ASN A 11 15.10 -0.64 -9.32
CA ASN A 11 14.53 -0.45 -10.67
C ASN A 11 13.44 0.64 -10.72
N GLY A 12 13.55 1.67 -9.87
CA GLY A 12 12.58 2.78 -9.77
C GLY A 12 11.32 2.46 -8.96
N TYR A 13 11.27 1.32 -8.27
CA TYR A 13 10.12 0.95 -7.46
C TYR A 13 9.84 1.95 -6.35
N GLY A 14 10.87 2.41 -5.63
CA GLY A 14 10.70 3.27 -4.45
C GLY A 14 9.96 4.56 -4.79
N GLU A 15 10.44 5.27 -5.81
CA GLU A 15 9.83 6.49 -6.31
C GLU A 15 8.40 6.26 -6.79
N ARG A 16 8.17 5.20 -7.58
CA ARG A 16 6.83 4.88 -8.08
C ARG A 16 5.86 4.52 -6.96
N ALA A 17 6.33 3.81 -5.94
CA ALA A 17 5.53 3.44 -4.78
C ALA A 17 5.11 4.68 -3.96
N GLU A 18 6.01 5.65 -3.81
CA GLU A 18 5.71 6.93 -3.17
C GLU A 18 4.68 7.73 -3.96
N GLN A 19 4.83 7.84 -5.28
CA GLN A 19 3.85 8.49 -6.17
C GLN A 19 2.47 7.84 -6.07
N MET A 20 2.39 6.50 -6.08
CA MET A 20 1.10 5.80 -5.94
C MET A 20 0.45 6.04 -4.58
N LEU A 21 1.26 6.21 -3.53
CA LEU A 21 0.77 6.52 -2.20
C LEU A 21 0.22 7.96 -2.14
N GLU A 22 0.90 8.92 -2.73
CA GLU A 22 0.41 10.30 -2.84
C GLU A 22 -0.91 10.36 -3.61
N LEU A 23 -0.98 9.74 -4.79
CA LEU A 23 -2.22 9.69 -5.58
C LEU A 23 -3.36 8.99 -4.83
N ALA A 24 -3.06 7.90 -4.11
CA ALA A 24 -4.05 7.21 -3.30
C ALA A 24 -4.62 8.12 -2.19
N ARG A 25 -3.77 8.94 -1.55
CA ARG A 25 -4.21 9.89 -0.51
C ARG A 25 -5.20 10.93 -1.02
N ASP A 26 -5.10 11.29 -2.30
CA ASP A 26 -6.00 12.25 -2.93
C ASP A 26 -7.33 11.64 -3.40
N GLN A 27 -7.46 10.31 -3.40
CA GLN A 27 -8.68 9.65 -3.86
C GLN A 27 -9.82 9.79 -2.85
N PRO A 28 -11.05 10.08 -3.31
CA PRO A 28 -12.23 10.02 -2.47
C PRO A 28 -12.35 8.66 -1.77
N GLY A 29 -12.56 8.69 -0.45
CA GLY A 29 -12.75 7.49 0.36
C GLY A 29 -11.47 6.79 0.80
N PHE A 30 -10.27 7.32 0.51
CA PHE A 30 -9.04 6.84 1.14
C PHE A 30 -9.02 7.19 2.64
N LEU A 31 -8.64 6.23 3.48
CA LEU A 31 -8.65 6.37 4.95
C LEU A 31 -7.26 6.23 5.59
N GLY A 32 -6.28 5.70 4.86
CA GLY A 32 -4.94 5.49 5.37
C GLY A 32 -4.26 4.29 4.76
N VAL A 33 -3.01 4.07 5.16
CA VAL A 33 -2.21 2.94 4.70
C VAL A 33 -1.20 2.52 5.77
N ASP A 34 -1.02 1.20 5.90
CA ASP A 34 0.12 0.62 6.58
C ASP A 34 0.99 -0.10 5.57
N SER A 35 2.31 0.03 5.69
CA SER A 35 3.26 -0.70 4.84
C SER A 35 4.45 -1.18 5.65
N ALA A 36 4.88 -2.41 5.37
CA ALA A 36 6.04 -3.02 5.96
C ALA A 36 6.77 -3.87 4.92
N ARG A 37 8.06 -4.06 5.14
CA ARG A 37 8.87 -4.98 4.33
C ARG A 37 9.77 -5.81 5.23
N GLY A 38 9.67 -7.12 5.07
CA GLY A 38 10.53 -8.07 5.78
C GLY A 38 11.94 -8.09 5.20
N ALA A 39 12.90 -8.55 6.01
CA ALA A 39 14.28 -8.79 5.59
C ALA A 39 14.38 -9.94 4.57
N ASP A 40 13.38 -10.81 4.51
CA ASP A 40 13.18 -11.86 3.51
C ASP A 40 12.68 -11.31 2.15
N GLY A 41 12.42 -10.00 2.06
CA GLY A 41 11.96 -9.34 0.85
C GLY A 41 10.44 -9.30 0.68
N LEU A 42 9.66 -9.92 1.58
CA LEU A 42 8.20 -9.87 1.51
C LEU A 42 7.71 -8.46 1.86
N GLY A 43 7.01 -7.84 0.92
CA GLY A 43 6.33 -6.56 1.12
C GLY A 43 4.86 -6.73 1.39
N ILE A 44 4.34 -5.98 2.36
CA ILE A 44 2.91 -5.88 2.65
C ILE A 44 2.52 -4.39 2.63
N THR A 45 1.46 -4.08 1.90
CA THR A 45 0.79 -2.78 1.92
C THR A 45 -0.70 -2.98 2.13
N VAL A 46 -1.24 -2.39 3.20
CA VAL A 46 -2.67 -2.41 3.53
C VAL A 46 -3.19 -0.99 3.44
N SER A 47 -3.89 -0.69 2.35
CA SER A 47 -4.64 0.56 2.19
C SER A 47 -6.07 0.39 2.71
N TYR A 48 -6.55 1.36 3.48
CA TYR A 48 -7.90 1.40 4.04
C TYR A 48 -8.77 2.35 3.24
N TRP A 49 -10.00 1.92 2.97
CA TRP A 49 -10.95 2.63 2.12
C TRP A 49 -12.34 2.61 2.74
N LYS A 50 -13.11 3.66 2.47
CA LYS A 50 -14.48 3.85 2.95
C LYS A 50 -15.42 2.74 2.47
N ASP A 51 -15.33 2.36 1.20
CA ASP A 51 -16.23 1.41 0.55
C ASP A 51 -15.60 0.78 -0.70
N GLU A 52 -16.24 -0.26 -1.22
CA GLU A 52 -15.78 -1.00 -2.41
C GLU A 52 -15.80 -0.13 -3.68
N ALA A 53 -16.73 0.83 -3.77
CA ALA A 53 -16.79 1.75 -4.90
C ALA A 53 -15.53 2.65 -4.96
N SER A 54 -15.07 3.15 -3.81
CA SER A 54 -13.84 3.92 -3.69
C SER A 54 -12.61 3.09 -4.08
N ILE A 55 -12.57 1.81 -3.67
CA ILE A 55 -11.50 0.87 -4.07
C ILE A 55 -11.51 0.64 -5.58
N ALA A 56 -12.69 0.45 -6.18
CA ALA A 56 -12.83 0.25 -7.62
C ALA A 56 -12.42 1.50 -8.41
N ALA A 57 -12.81 2.69 -7.94
CA ALA A 57 -12.38 3.96 -8.55
C ALA A 57 -10.86 4.10 -8.52
N TRP A 58 -10.21 3.81 -7.38
CA TRP A 58 -8.75 3.83 -7.30
C TRP A 58 -8.09 2.79 -8.19
N ARG A 59 -8.64 1.57 -8.27
CA ARG A 59 -8.15 0.51 -9.16
C ARG A 59 -8.13 0.97 -10.62
N ASP A 60 -9.14 1.74 -11.01
CA ASP A 60 -9.36 2.18 -12.39
C ASP A 60 -8.71 3.54 -12.69
N HIS A 61 -8.10 4.19 -11.69
CA HIS A 61 -7.31 5.40 -11.89
C HIS A 61 -6.19 5.14 -12.90
N ALA A 62 -6.08 5.99 -13.92
CA ALA A 62 -5.25 5.74 -15.10
C ALA A 62 -3.79 5.45 -14.77
N GLU A 63 -3.18 6.24 -13.88
CA GLU A 63 -1.79 6.05 -13.47
C GLU A 63 -1.58 4.78 -12.66
N HIS A 64 -2.56 4.40 -11.85
CA HIS A 64 -2.48 3.18 -11.06
C HIS A 64 -2.64 1.95 -11.94
N ALA A 65 -3.54 1.99 -12.92
CA ALA A 65 -3.69 0.95 -13.93
C ALA A 65 -2.39 0.73 -14.72
N LEU A 66 -1.74 1.82 -15.16
CA LEU A 66 -0.44 1.75 -15.84
C LEU A 66 0.65 1.15 -14.94
N THR A 67 0.79 1.67 -13.72
CA THR A 67 1.78 1.20 -12.73
C THR A 67 1.65 -0.29 -12.44
N ARG A 68 0.41 -0.80 -12.37
CA ARG A 68 0.16 -2.23 -12.15
C ARG A 68 0.63 -3.09 -13.33
N SER A 69 0.51 -2.59 -14.55
CA SER A 69 1.04 -3.27 -15.74
C SER A 69 2.57 -3.29 -15.70
N GLU A 70 3.19 -2.13 -15.50
CA GLU A 70 4.66 -1.99 -15.40
C GLU A 70 5.23 -2.84 -14.27
N GLY A 71 4.54 -2.90 -13.13
CA GLY A 71 4.97 -3.68 -11.98
C GLY A 71 5.06 -5.18 -12.24
N ARG A 72 4.14 -5.74 -13.04
CA ARG A 72 4.20 -7.15 -13.47
C ARG A 72 5.43 -7.45 -14.32
N GLU A 73 5.86 -6.48 -15.12
CA GLU A 73 6.99 -6.63 -16.03
C GLU A 73 8.33 -6.41 -15.32
N ARG A 74 8.38 -5.51 -14.32
CA ARG A 74 9.64 -4.96 -13.81
C ARG A 74 9.90 -5.22 -12.34
N TRP A 75 8.89 -5.08 -11.48
CA TRP A 75 9.11 -4.96 -10.04
C TRP A 75 8.77 -6.22 -9.24
N TYR A 76 7.89 -7.09 -9.75
CA TYR A 76 7.39 -8.21 -8.96
C TYR A 76 7.73 -9.57 -9.56
N THR A 77 8.27 -10.47 -8.72
CA THR A 77 8.33 -11.90 -9.03
C THR A 77 7.01 -12.59 -8.71
N SER A 78 6.28 -12.09 -7.71
CA SER A 78 4.91 -12.51 -7.37
C SER A 78 4.19 -11.43 -6.58
N PHE A 79 2.86 -11.41 -6.64
CA PHE A 79 2.03 -10.63 -5.73
C PHE A 79 0.62 -11.20 -5.60
N ALA A 80 -0.06 -10.83 -4.52
CA ALA A 80 -1.49 -11.07 -4.33
C ALA A 80 -2.20 -9.79 -3.84
N VAL A 81 -3.48 -9.65 -4.22
CA VAL A 81 -4.36 -8.59 -3.75
C VAL A 81 -5.58 -9.23 -3.10
N HIS A 82 -5.88 -8.81 -1.88
CA HIS A 82 -7.09 -9.18 -1.15
C HIS A 82 -7.87 -7.92 -0.79
N VAL A 83 -9.16 -7.90 -1.11
CA VAL A 83 -10.11 -6.90 -0.63
C VAL A 83 -10.91 -7.55 0.49
N ALA A 84 -10.93 -6.92 1.65
CA ALA A 84 -11.58 -7.44 2.84
C ALA A 84 -12.30 -6.30 3.57
N LYS A 85 -13.41 -6.64 4.22
CA LYS A 85 -14.18 -5.71 5.05
C LYS A 85 -13.67 -5.77 6.49
N VAL A 86 -13.34 -4.62 7.05
CA VAL A 86 -13.00 -4.50 8.46
C VAL A 86 -14.30 -4.43 9.25
N GLU A 87 -14.60 -5.47 10.03
CA GLU A 87 -15.81 -5.52 10.88
C GLU A 87 -15.58 -4.85 12.25
N ARG A 88 -14.33 -4.81 12.74
CA ARG A 88 -13.92 -4.20 14.01
C ARG A 88 -12.46 -3.74 13.95
N SER A 89 -12.09 -2.68 14.68
CA SER A 89 -10.71 -2.20 14.83
C SER A 89 -10.49 -1.64 16.24
N TYR A 90 -9.30 -1.87 16.80
CA TYR A 90 -8.87 -1.38 18.11
C TYR A 90 -7.40 -0.95 18.03
N GLY A 91 -7.00 0.07 18.80
CA GLY A 91 -5.64 0.57 18.82
C GLY A 91 -5.13 0.75 20.24
N PHE A 92 -3.81 0.63 20.42
CA PHE A 92 -3.11 0.93 21.65
C PHE A 92 -1.84 1.70 21.32
N ALA A 93 -1.60 2.80 22.02
CA ALA A 93 -0.35 3.54 21.99
C ALA A 93 0.14 3.71 23.43
N ARG A 94 1.42 3.44 23.67
CA ARG A 94 2.04 3.90 24.92
C ARG A 94 2.18 5.42 24.85
N PRO A 95 1.86 6.17 25.92
CA PRO A 95 2.28 7.55 26.02
C PRO A 95 3.79 7.62 25.80
N ALA A 96 4.27 8.63 25.06
CA ALA A 96 5.70 8.88 24.93
C ALA A 96 6.27 9.12 26.35
N GLU A 97 7.37 8.45 26.69
CA GLU A 97 8.09 8.76 27.93
C GLU A 97 8.59 10.20 27.84
N GLU A 98 8.13 11.05 28.74
CA GLU A 98 8.63 12.41 28.90
C GLU A 98 10.09 12.28 29.36
N ARG A 99 11.04 12.51 28.45
CA ARG A 99 12.46 12.55 28.81
C ARG A 99 12.66 13.73 29.74
N ALA A 100 12.84 13.45 31.03
CA ALA A 100 13.35 14.43 31.98
C ALA A 100 14.69 14.96 31.46
N LEU A 101 14.74 16.28 31.26
CA LEU A 101 15.95 17.04 30.92
C LEU A 101 17.00 16.94 32.04
#